data_AF-A0A495Y9U0-F1
#
_entry.id   AF-A0A495Y9U0-F1
#
_cell.length_a   1.000
_cell.length_b   1.000
_cell.length_c   1.000
_cell.angle_alpha   90.00
_cell.angle_beta   90.00
_cell.angle_gamma   90.00
#
_symmetry.space_group_name_H-M   'P 1'
#
loop_
_entity.id
_entity.type
_entity.pdbx_description
1 polymer ?
#
loop_
_entity_poly.entity_id
_entity_poly.type
_entity_poly.pdbx_seq_one_letter_code
_entity_poly.pdbx_strand_id
1 'polypeptide(L)' 'RTCPACACVSAQNRLTQARFACIECGFEENADVVGAINVLARGHRVAA' A
#
# COMPACT_ATOMS: atom_id res chain seq x y z
N ARG A 1 2.83 1.88 2.99
CA ARG A 1 4.20 1.98 2.43
C ARG A 1 4.32 1.19 1.13
N THR A 2 4.03 -0.11 1.14
CA THR A 2 4.01 -0.93 -0.09
C THR A 2 2.83 -0.54 -0.99
N CYS A 3 3.10 -0.28 -2.27
CA CYS A 3 2.09 -0.07 -3.28
C CYS A 3 1.46 -1.41 -3.70
N PRO A 4 0.12 -1.54 -3.72
CA PRO A 4 -0.53 -2.77 -4.14
C PRO A 4 -0.48 -2.99 -5.66
N ALA A 5 -0.26 -1.93 -6.46
CA ALA A 5 -0.24 -2.00 -7.91
C ALA A 5 1.13 -2.41 -8.49
N CYS A 6 2.22 -1.76 -8.02
CA CYS A 6 3.57 -1.99 -8.56
C CYS A 6 4.57 -2.59 -7.54
N ALA A 7 4.13 -2.88 -6.31
CA ALA A 7 4.97 -3.40 -5.22
C ALA A 7 6.10 -2.49 -4.71
N CYS A 8 6.28 -1.28 -5.25
CA CYS A 8 7.19 -0.25 -4.71
C CYS A 8 7.01 -0.07 -3.20
N VAL A 9 8.11 -0.07 -2.44
CA VAL A 9 8.10 0.18 -1.00
C VAL A 9 8.81 1.51 -0.71
N SER A 10 8.02 2.54 -0.43
CA SER A 10 8.54 3.84 0.02
C SER A 10 7.78 4.36 1.24
N ALA A 11 8.47 5.12 2.08
CA ALA A 11 7.82 5.89 3.16
C ALA A 11 7.00 7.06 2.59
N GLN A 12 7.47 7.66 1.49
CA GLN A 12 6.80 8.78 0.80
C GLN A 12 5.45 8.37 0.19
N ASN A 13 5.21 7.06 0.03
CA ASN A 13 3.93 6.57 -0.47
C ASN A 13 2.75 6.89 0.47
N ARG A 14 2.99 7.24 1.74
CA ARG A 14 1.95 7.65 2.69
C ARG A 14 2.29 9.02 3.27
N LEU A 15 1.77 10.08 2.63
CA LEU A 15 2.03 11.46 3.01
C LEU A 15 1.27 11.88 4.28
N THR A 16 0.04 11.38 4.44
CA THR A 16 -0.78 11.62 5.64
C THR A 16 -1.40 10.31 6.11
N GLN A 17 -2.04 10.32 7.29
CA GLN A 17 -2.77 9.15 7.77
C GLN A 17 -3.80 8.66 6.75
N ALA A 18 -4.51 9.57 6.08
CA ALA A 18 -5.60 9.23 5.15
C ALA A 18 -5.16 9.10 3.68
N ARG A 19 -4.04 9.70 3.24
CA ARG A 19 -3.65 9.73 1.83
C ARG A 19 -2.48 8.80 1.52
N PHE A 20 -2.68 7.93 0.53
CA PHE A 20 -1.63 7.14 -0.10
C PHE A 20 -1.46 7.57 -1.56
N ALA A 21 -0.22 7.75 -2.01
CA ALA A 21 0.12 8.05 -3.40
C ALA A 21 1.48 7.43 -3.73
N CYS A 22 1.52 6.48 -4.67
CA CYS A 22 2.77 5.80 -5.03
C CYS A 22 3.70 6.71 -5.84
N ILE A 23 4.93 6.87 -5.37
CA ILE A 23 5.94 7.71 -6.05
C ILE A 23 6.41 7.14 -7.40
N GLU A 24 6.19 5.85 -7.66
CA GLU A 24 6.66 5.19 -8.89
C GLU A 24 5.56 5.11 -9.96
N CYS A 25 4.36 4.63 -9.60
CA CYS A 25 3.29 4.38 -10.56
C CYS A 25 2.13 5.39 -10.50
N GLY A 26 2.15 6.32 -9.55
CA GLY A 26 1.08 7.30 -9.38
C GLY A 26 -0.24 6.73 -8.84
N PHE A 27 -0.27 5.46 -8.40
CA PHE A 27 -1.46 4.90 -7.76
C PHE A 27 -1.83 5.67 -6.49
N GLU A 28 -3.04 6.21 -6.44
CA GLU A 28 -3.58 6.98 -5.31
C GLU A 28 -4.82 6.32 -4.72
N GLU A 29 -4.88 6.24 -3.40
CA GLU A 29 -6.03 5.69 -2.66
C GLU A 29 -6.01 6.17 -1.20
N ASN A 30 -7.05 5.83 -0.44
CA ASN A 30 -6.99 6.03 1.01
C ASN A 30 -5.95 5.09 1.66
N ALA A 31 -5.09 5.63 2.51
CA ALA A 31 -4.01 4.85 3.11
C ALA A 31 -4.46 3.74 4.06
N ASP A 32 -5.64 3.85 4.68
CA ASP A 32 -6.22 2.80 5.51
C ASP A 32 -6.77 1.65 4.65
N VAL A 33 -7.36 1.97 3.48
CA VAL A 33 -7.78 0.97 2.47
C VAL A 33 -6.56 0.22 1.94
N VAL A 34 -5.49 0.95 1.55
CA VAL A 34 -4.22 0.34 1.12
C VAL A 34 -3.58 -0.47 2.25
N GLY A 35 -3.74 -0.05 3.49
CA GLY A 35 -3.35 -0.81 4.67
C GLY A 35 -4.05 -2.16 4.75
N ALA A 36 -5.38 -2.17 4.64
CA ALA A 36 -6.19 -3.38 4.66
C ALA A 36 -5.82 -4.34 3.52
N ILE A 37 -5.64 -3.84 2.29
CA ILE A 37 -5.19 -4.63 1.14
C ILE A 37 -3.84 -5.29 1.43
N ASN A 38 -2.87 -4.54 1.94
CA ASN A 38 -1.54 -5.05 2.25
C ASN A 38 -1.55 -6.09 3.38
N VAL A 39 -2.41 -5.92 4.39
CA VAL A 39 -2.59 -6.90 5.46
C VAL A 39 -3.20 -8.20 4.90
N LEU A 40 -4.27 -8.11 4.12
CA LEU A 40 -4.91 -9.28 3.49
C LEU A 40 -3.92 -10.05 2.60
N ALA A 41 -3.19 -9.33 1.75
CA ALA A 41 -2.19 -9.92 0.87
C ALA A 41 -1.03 -10.59 1.63
N ARG A 42 -0.73 -10.16 2.86
CA ARG A 42 0.25 -10.84 3.73
C ARG A 42 -0.37 -12.05 4.43
N GLY A 43 -1.62 -11.97 4.88
CA GLY A 43 -2.34 -13.10 5.48
C GLY A 43 -2.43 -14.31 4.56
N HIS A 44 -2.68 -14.09 3.26
CA HIS A 44 -2.67 -15.17 2.26
C HIS A 44 -1.28 -15.79 2.03
N ARG A 45 -0.19 -15.08 2.34
CA ARG A 45 1.19 -15.60 2.18
C ARG A 45 1.66 -16.43 3.37
N VAL A 46 0.97 -16.38 4.53
CA VAL A 46 1.34 -17.14 5.73
C VAL A 46 0.54 -18.45 5.83
N ALA A 47 -0.56 -18.58 5.09
CA ALA A 47 -1.44 -19.75 5.08
C ALA A 47 -1.27 -20.67 3.86
N ALA A 48 -0.26 -20.43 3.01
CA ALA A 48 0.05 -21.22 1.82
C ALA A 48 1.43 -21.86 1.93
#